data_AF-A0A9P7H0M1-F1
#
_entry.id   AF-A0A9P7H0M1-F1
#
_cell.length_a   1.000
_cell.length_b   1.000
_cell.length_c   1.000
_cell.angle_alpha   90.00
_cell.angle_beta   90.00
_cell.angle_gamma   90.00
#
_symmetry.space_group_name_H-M   'P 1'
#
loop_
_entity.id
_entity.type
_entity.pdbx_description
1 polymer ?
#
loop_
_entity_poly.entity_id
_entity_poly.type
_entity_poly.pdbx_seq_one_letter_code
_entity_poly.pdbx_strand_id
1 'polypeptide(L)'
;MSYEKKFDRDAILTNPSLPEVYHKLVDLAGDFAVLGAVDTTKDLVSLLLRDTTSDWQREQLRHFEPFFAAANEWPDEIPEEERIEARAEKAAAKHDLDTEDSDVKQDEKGQLKEQLKRVEDADANSDDRMTGSSIANAFYLAVRLASRQTSDMERIRNDSRVQQVAELAAERLYTDGVISFLAGRHELCAILSTGILAEKVPVDTDKLKNLGKEVISTFADRFTGGRKPHKVESKPMKELLLELERNTKAKSKEFWVEMDKPGPETLFMLPPATDEQISNLEKKLKLTLPEDYKEFLKISNGFGGTWNGYHLDPPLHGVDDVDWIFEGLEISYLELHEPLSGCNELRVPGEELEWPSSGVTVEIGREDVLSVLLVTPENTKAILDAYDQAMEGSETPEAAKKQNMKVIEARYGSYEQMQKLEWATMEFHDSESLPCGTFRQFLQDRLRRSMGGPYPEELKKEAGSIAYSCMAESS
;
A
#
# COMPACT_ATOMS: atom_id res chain seq x y z
N MET A 1 -11.21 -0.43 21.47
CA MET A 1 -10.23 -0.64 20.40
C MET A 1 -10.86 -0.06 19.15
N SER A 2 -10.24 0.95 18.55
CA SER A 2 -10.71 1.53 17.28
C SER A 2 -10.29 0.58 16.18
N TYR A 3 -11.25 0.04 15.44
CA TYR A 3 -10.97 -0.74 14.24
C TYR A 3 -10.48 0.20 13.13
N GLU A 4 -9.60 -0.30 12.27
CA GLU A 4 -8.94 0.51 11.25
C GLU A 4 -9.95 0.85 10.14
N LYS A 5 -10.32 2.12 10.06
CA LYS A 5 -11.16 2.64 8.97
C LYS A 5 -10.33 2.69 7.71
N LYS A 6 -10.98 2.76 6.54
CA LYS A 6 -10.29 3.00 5.25
C LYS A 6 -9.32 4.19 5.35
N PHE A 7 -9.68 5.24 6.08
CA PHE A 7 -8.80 6.36 6.44
C PHE A 7 -8.48 6.35 7.94
N ASP A 8 -7.19 6.30 8.28
CA ASP A 8 -6.67 6.50 9.64
C ASP A 8 -5.61 7.59 9.63
N ARG A 9 -5.90 8.69 10.34
CA ARG A 9 -5.02 9.85 10.45
C ARG A 9 -3.67 9.52 11.11
N ASP A 10 -3.67 8.75 12.18
CA ASP A 10 -2.45 8.42 12.92
C ASP A 10 -1.57 7.47 12.10
N ALA A 11 -2.19 6.53 11.38
CA ALA A 11 -1.48 5.65 10.46
C ALA A 11 -0.73 6.45 9.38
N ILE A 12 -1.40 7.40 8.70
CA ILE A 12 -0.78 8.23 7.64
C ILE A 12 0.35 9.11 8.19
N LEU A 13 0.12 9.77 9.34
CA LEU A 13 1.09 10.71 9.90
C LEU A 13 2.35 10.03 10.44
N THR A 14 2.24 8.75 10.83
CA THR A 14 3.33 8.04 11.52
C THR A 14 3.96 6.92 10.71
N ASN A 15 3.42 6.57 9.53
CA ASN A 15 3.95 5.50 8.69
C ASN A 15 5.37 5.84 8.21
N PRO A 16 6.37 4.97 8.50
CA PRO A 16 7.73 5.12 8.00
C PRO A 16 7.89 4.88 6.49
N SER A 17 7.04 4.07 5.85
CA SER A 17 7.05 3.88 4.40
C SER A 17 6.28 5.01 3.72
N LEU A 18 7.01 5.94 3.09
CA LEU A 18 6.41 6.98 2.26
C LEU A 18 5.73 6.41 1.00
N PRO A 19 6.25 5.35 0.35
CA PRO A 19 5.52 4.65 -0.71
C PRO A 19 4.14 4.15 -0.28
N GLU A 20 4.00 3.53 0.90
CA GLU A 20 2.69 3.12 1.42
C GLU A 20 1.74 4.32 1.63
N VAL A 21 2.26 5.44 2.13
CA VAL A 21 1.48 6.69 2.31
C VAL A 21 0.99 7.22 0.96
N TYR A 22 1.83 7.18 -0.08
CA TYR A 22 1.47 7.58 -1.44
C TYR A 22 0.36 6.70 -2.02
N HIS A 23 0.53 5.38 -1.94
CA HIS A 23 -0.49 4.42 -2.37
C HIS A 23 -1.82 4.66 -1.65
N LYS A 24 -1.77 4.91 -0.34
CA LYS A 24 -2.97 5.20 0.45
C LYS A 24 -3.69 6.47 0.01
N LEU A 25 -2.96 7.50 -0.40
CA LEU A 25 -3.54 8.72 -0.95
C LEU A 25 -4.25 8.42 -2.28
N VAL A 26 -3.58 7.70 -3.19
CA VAL A 26 -4.13 7.31 -4.50
C VAL A 26 -5.41 6.48 -4.32
N ASP A 27 -5.40 5.50 -3.43
CA ASP A 27 -6.58 4.69 -3.10
C ASP A 27 -7.74 5.56 -2.63
N LEU A 28 -7.50 6.48 -1.70
CA LEU A 28 -8.54 7.38 -1.17
C LEU A 28 -9.03 8.36 -2.25
N ALA A 29 -8.16 8.84 -3.13
CA ALA A 29 -8.54 9.68 -4.26
C ALA A 29 -9.46 8.92 -5.24
N GLY A 30 -9.21 7.62 -5.45
CA GLY A 30 -10.08 6.69 -6.17
C GLY A 30 -11.46 6.58 -5.55
N ASP A 31 -11.53 6.34 -4.24
CA ASP A 31 -12.79 6.31 -3.47
C ASP A 31 -13.62 7.61 -3.66
N PHE A 32 -13.00 8.79 -3.50
CA PHE A 32 -13.69 10.06 -3.72
C PHE A 32 -14.14 10.25 -5.17
N ALA A 33 -13.33 9.81 -6.14
CA ALA A 33 -13.63 9.97 -7.56
C ALA A 33 -14.86 9.16 -7.97
N VAL A 34 -14.93 7.88 -7.57
CA VAL A 34 -16.07 6.99 -7.90
C VAL A 34 -17.37 7.41 -7.20
N LEU A 35 -17.26 8.14 -6.08
CA LEU A 35 -18.39 8.73 -5.36
C LEU A 35 -18.80 10.12 -5.88
N GLY A 36 -18.12 10.63 -6.91
CA GLY A 36 -18.43 11.93 -7.53
C GLY A 36 -17.89 13.15 -6.78
N ALA A 37 -17.06 12.97 -5.73
CA ALA A 37 -16.39 14.05 -5.01
C ALA A 37 -15.10 14.48 -5.74
N VAL A 38 -15.24 14.90 -7.00
CA VAL A 38 -14.12 15.19 -7.91
C VAL A 38 -13.26 16.36 -7.41
N ASP A 39 -13.85 17.31 -6.69
CA ASP A 39 -13.14 18.42 -6.04
C ASP A 39 -12.10 17.91 -5.03
N THR A 40 -12.49 16.93 -4.22
CA THR A 40 -11.64 16.30 -3.21
C THR A 40 -10.55 15.44 -3.87
N THR A 41 -10.90 14.66 -4.90
CA THR A 41 -9.93 13.91 -5.70
C THR A 41 -8.88 14.85 -6.30
N LYS A 42 -9.32 15.98 -6.89
CA LYS A 42 -8.44 16.99 -7.47
C LYS A 42 -7.45 17.54 -6.46
N ASP A 43 -7.93 17.92 -5.27
CA ASP A 43 -7.07 18.48 -4.22
C ASP A 43 -6.05 17.45 -3.70
N LEU A 44 -6.43 16.18 -3.58
CA LEU A 44 -5.51 15.09 -3.22
C LEU A 44 -4.45 14.84 -4.30
N VAL A 45 -4.86 14.76 -5.56
CA VAL A 45 -3.95 14.59 -6.70
C VAL A 45 -3.01 15.79 -6.83
N SER A 46 -3.50 17.02 -6.61
CA SER A 46 -2.67 18.22 -6.55
C SER A 46 -1.59 18.13 -5.47
N LEU A 47 -1.89 17.60 -4.28
CA LEU A 47 -0.88 17.39 -3.24
C LEU A 47 0.23 16.45 -3.71
N LEU A 48 -0.11 15.33 -4.36
CA LEU A 48 0.89 14.42 -4.92
C LEU A 48 1.67 15.04 -6.08
N LEU A 49 1.01 15.74 -7.00
CA LEU A 49 1.67 16.36 -8.17
C LEU A 49 2.69 17.43 -7.76
N ARG A 50 2.42 18.17 -6.68
CA ARG A 50 3.39 19.12 -6.10
C ARG A 50 4.60 18.42 -5.51
N ASP A 51 4.40 17.20 -5.01
CA ASP A 51 5.44 16.42 -4.35
C ASP A 51 6.23 15.51 -5.32
N THR A 52 5.60 15.17 -6.45
CA THR A 52 6.10 14.34 -7.56
C THR A 52 7.19 15.06 -8.36
N THR A 53 8.25 14.33 -8.71
CA THR A 53 9.37 14.89 -9.50
C THR A 53 9.75 14.07 -10.72
N SER A 54 9.10 12.92 -10.97
CA SER A 54 9.35 12.08 -12.15
C SER A 54 8.10 11.95 -13.04
N ASP A 55 8.32 11.72 -14.34
CA ASP A 55 7.24 11.48 -15.29
C ASP A 55 6.52 10.15 -15.00
N TRP A 56 7.25 9.13 -14.54
CA TRP A 56 6.66 7.85 -14.15
C TRP A 56 5.63 8.02 -13.02
N GLN A 57 5.94 8.81 -12.00
CA GLN A 57 5.01 9.09 -10.91
C GLN A 57 3.79 9.88 -11.39
N ARG A 58 3.97 10.81 -12.35
CA ARG A 58 2.85 11.52 -12.99
C ARG A 58 1.97 10.55 -13.79
N GLU A 59 2.57 9.60 -14.48
CA GLU A 59 1.86 8.57 -15.25
C GLU A 59 0.92 7.76 -14.34
N GLN A 60 1.37 7.42 -13.12
CA GLN A 60 0.52 6.72 -12.15
C GLN A 60 -0.76 7.49 -11.78
N LEU A 61 -0.80 8.81 -11.99
CA LEU A 61 -1.95 9.66 -11.68
C LEU A 61 -2.85 9.95 -12.89
N ARG A 62 -2.44 9.58 -14.11
CA ARG A 62 -3.19 9.88 -15.34
C ARG A 62 -4.58 9.26 -15.38
N HIS A 63 -4.79 8.15 -14.69
CA HIS A 63 -6.10 7.50 -14.60
C HIS A 63 -7.18 8.40 -13.94
N PHE A 64 -6.80 9.49 -13.25
CA PHE A 64 -7.75 10.48 -12.73
C PHE A 64 -8.14 11.57 -13.73
N GLU A 65 -7.35 11.80 -14.79
CA GLU A 65 -7.61 12.87 -15.77
C GLU A 65 -9.01 12.81 -16.41
N PRO A 66 -9.57 11.64 -16.74
CA PRO A 66 -10.93 11.58 -17.27
C PRO A 66 -12.01 12.05 -16.28
N PHE A 67 -11.80 11.94 -14.96
CA PHE A 67 -12.69 12.52 -13.95
C PHE A 67 -12.62 14.05 -13.95
N PHE A 68 -11.40 14.61 -14.01
CA PHE A 68 -11.18 16.06 -14.11
C PHE A 68 -11.77 16.64 -15.40
N ALA A 69 -11.60 15.93 -16.52
CA ALA A 69 -12.20 16.27 -17.79
C ALA A 69 -13.74 16.21 -17.75
N ALA A 70 -14.31 15.26 -17.02
CA ALA A 70 -15.76 15.13 -16.86
C ALA A 70 -16.38 16.23 -16.00
N ALA A 71 -15.75 16.58 -14.88
CA ALA A 71 -16.21 17.67 -14.01
C ALA A 71 -15.80 19.06 -14.52
N ASN A 72 -14.87 19.14 -15.47
CA ASN A 72 -14.19 20.36 -15.88
C ASN A 72 -13.44 21.04 -14.70
N GLU A 73 -12.83 20.24 -13.86
CA GLU A 73 -12.07 20.66 -12.68
C GLU A 73 -10.70 19.98 -12.68
N TRP A 74 -9.65 20.73 -13.01
CA TRP A 74 -8.30 20.20 -13.17
C TRP A 74 -7.36 20.67 -12.06
N PRO A 75 -6.42 19.81 -11.62
CA PRO A 75 -5.26 20.24 -10.84
C PRO A 75 -4.47 21.32 -11.58
N ASP A 76 -4.02 22.35 -10.85
CA ASP A 76 -3.21 23.44 -11.40
C ASP A 76 -1.86 22.93 -11.92
N GLU A 77 -1.37 21.82 -11.36
CA GLU A 77 -0.09 21.19 -11.66
C GLU A 77 -0.06 20.38 -12.97
N ILE A 78 -1.21 20.18 -13.63
CA ILE A 78 -1.31 19.57 -14.97
C ILE A 78 -1.27 20.68 -16.03
N PRO A 79 -0.33 20.69 -16.98
CA PRO A 79 -0.26 21.69 -18.04
C PRO A 79 -1.52 21.79 -18.91
N GLU A 80 -1.87 22.99 -19.38
CA GLU A 80 -3.08 23.20 -20.20
C GLU A 80 -3.06 22.38 -21.51
N GLU A 81 -1.88 22.13 -22.09
CA GLU A 81 -1.74 21.31 -23.30
C GLU A 81 -2.22 19.87 -23.07
N GLU A 82 -1.80 19.24 -21.96
CA GLU A 82 -2.24 17.90 -21.55
C GLU A 82 -3.75 17.88 -21.27
N ARG A 83 -4.30 18.93 -20.64
CA ARG A 83 -5.75 19.06 -20.42
C ARG A 83 -6.54 19.10 -21.74
N ILE A 84 -5.98 19.71 -22.79
CA ILE A 84 -6.59 19.81 -24.11
C ILE A 84 -6.54 18.45 -24.82
N GLU A 85 -5.41 17.75 -24.76
CA GLU A 85 -5.23 16.42 -25.33
C GLU A 85 -6.22 15.41 -24.72
N ALA A 86 -6.30 15.34 -23.38
CA ALA A 86 -7.24 14.47 -22.69
C ALA A 86 -8.72 14.76 -23.04
N ARG A 87 -9.07 16.05 -23.23
CA ARG A 87 -10.41 16.44 -23.71
C ARG A 87 -10.65 16.00 -25.16
N ALA A 88 -9.62 16.03 -26.01
CA ALA A 88 -9.71 15.61 -27.40
C ALA A 88 -9.82 14.08 -27.55
N GLU A 89 -9.10 13.31 -26.74
CA GLU A 89 -9.21 11.85 -26.68
C GLU A 89 -10.62 11.41 -26.28
N LYS A 90 -11.23 12.07 -25.29
CA LYS A 90 -12.64 11.86 -24.91
C LYS A 90 -13.60 12.11 -26.08
N ALA A 91 -13.33 13.14 -26.90
CA ALA A 91 -14.15 13.45 -28.07
C ALA A 91 -13.96 12.41 -29.19
N ALA A 92 -12.74 11.88 -29.37
CA ALA A 92 -12.43 10.83 -30.33
C ALA A 92 -13.03 9.46 -29.95
N ALA A 93 -12.90 9.06 -28.68
CA ALA A 93 -13.53 7.83 -28.15
C ALA A 93 -15.05 7.85 -28.30
N LYS A 94 -15.68 9.03 -28.19
CA LYS A 94 -17.11 9.22 -28.46
C LYS A 94 -17.47 8.99 -29.94
N HIS A 95 -16.57 9.34 -30.87
CA HIS A 95 -16.78 9.18 -32.31
C HIS A 95 -16.62 7.71 -32.77
N ASP A 96 -15.73 6.94 -32.15
CA ASP A 96 -15.57 5.49 -32.43
C ASP A 96 -16.74 4.65 -31.91
N LEU A 97 -17.45 5.11 -30.87
CA LEU A 97 -18.65 4.44 -30.36
C LEU A 97 -19.86 4.52 -31.31
N ASP A 98 -19.86 5.48 -32.23
CA ASP A 98 -20.97 5.80 -33.13
C ASP A 98 -20.90 5.05 -34.49
N THR A 99 -19.81 4.34 -34.79
CA THR A 99 -19.52 3.78 -36.14
C THR A 99 -19.74 2.26 -36.33
N GLU A 100 -20.29 1.52 -35.34
CA GLU A 100 -20.34 0.05 -35.40
C GLU A 100 -21.72 -0.62 -35.66
N ASP A 101 -21.62 -1.76 -36.37
CA ASP A 101 -22.68 -2.55 -37.03
C ASP A 101 -23.65 -3.28 -36.07
N SER A 102 -24.78 -3.75 -36.60
CA SER A 102 -25.89 -4.32 -35.82
C SER A 102 -25.62 -5.66 -35.13
N ASP A 103 -24.67 -6.46 -35.61
CA ASP A 103 -24.30 -7.76 -35.03
C ASP A 103 -23.51 -7.61 -33.71
N VAL A 104 -22.70 -6.56 -33.57
CA VAL A 104 -21.96 -6.23 -32.33
C VAL A 104 -22.92 -5.88 -31.19
N LYS A 105 -24.12 -5.36 -31.50
CA LYS A 105 -25.14 -4.98 -30.50
C LYS A 105 -25.79 -6.17 -29.81
N GLN A 106 -25.92 -7.31 -30.51
CA GLN A 106 -26.43 -8.54 -29.90
C GLN A 106 -25.37 -9.18 -28.99
N ASP A 107 -24.10 -9.12 -29.39
CA ASP A 107 -22.99 -9.63 -28.62
C ASP A 107 -22.83 -8.89 -27.28
N GLU A 108 -22.86 -7.55 -27.27
CA GLU A 108 -22.75 -6.74 -26.03
C GLU A 108 -23.86 -7.01 -25.00
N LYS A 109 -25.10 -7.25 -25.45
CA LYS A 109 -26.19 -7.63 -24.54
C LYS A 109 -25.97 -9.02 -23.95
N GLY A 110 -25.36 -9.93 -24.72
CA GLY A 110 -24.93 -11.24 -24.26
C GLY A 110 -23.80 -11.12 -23.23
N GLN A 111 -22.77 -10.32 -23.55
CA GLN A 111 -21.65 -10.04 -22.67
C GLN A 111 -22.09 -9.39 -21.36
N LEU A 112 -23.00 -8.41 -21.38
CA LEU A 112 -23.53 -7.80 -20.15
C LEU A 112 -24.19 -8.85 -19.25
N LYS A 113 -25.02 -9.73 -19.82
CA LYS A 113 -25.64 -10.83 -19.07
C LYS A 113 -24.61 -11.80 -18.52
N GLU A 114 -23.55 -12.09 -19.27
CA GLU A 114 -22.46 -12.95 -18.83
C GLU A 114 -21.71 -12.33 -17.65
N GLN A 115 -21.38 -11.03 -17.71
CA GLN A 115 -20.72 -10.33 -16.59
C GLN A 115 -21.61 -10.31 -15.35
N LEU A 116 -22.90 -9.99 -15.50
CA LEU A 116 -23.86 -10.04 -14.39
C LEU A 116 -23.96 -11.43 -13.78
N LYS A 117 -24.03 -12.47 -14.62
CA LYS A 117 -24.06 -13.85 -14.15
C LYS A 117 -22.78 -14.23 -13.40
N ARG A 118 -21.61 -13.78 -13.85
CA ARG A 118 -20.34 -14.00 -13.13
C ARG A 118 -20.34 -13.36 -11.74
N VAL A 119 -20.97 -12.19 -11.60
CA VAL A 119 -21.11 -11.53 -10.29
C VAL A 119 -22.15 -12.24 -9.40
N GLU A 120 -23.21 -12.80 -9.97
CA GLU A 120 -24.21 -13.59 -9.24
C GLU A 120 -23.66 -14.96 -8.79
N ASP A 121 -22.89 -15.63 -9.65
CA ASP A 121 -22.25 -16.92 -9.40
C ASP A 121 -21.01 -16.80 -8.49
N ALA A 122 -20.55 -15.57 -8.22
CA ALA A 122 -19.45 -15.29 -7.30
C ALA A 122 -19.89 -15.51 -5.85
N ASP A 123 -19.57 -16.69 -5.30
CA ASP A 123 -19.74 -16.99 -3.88
C ASP A 123 -18.93 -16.02 -3.00
N ALA A 124 -19.28 -15.94 -1.71
CA ALA A 124 -18.53 -15.17 -0.70
C ALA A 124 -17.05 -15.57 -0.56
N ASN A 125 -16.65 -16.72 -1.14
CA ASN A 125 -15.28 -17.24 -1.18
C ASN A 125 -14.62 -17.15 -2.58
N SER A 126 -15.26 -16.46 -3.53
CA SER A 126 -14.66 -16.20 -4.85
C SER A 126 -13.52 -15.19 -4.75
N ASP A 127 -12.58 -15.21 -5.72
CA ASP A 127 -11.53 -14.20 -5.81
C ASP A 127 -12.16 -12.81 -6.01
N ASP A 128 -12.21 -12.02 -4.93
CA ASP A 128 -12.82 -10.69 -4.85
C ASP A 128 -12.38 -9.77 -6.01
N ARG A 129 -11.15 -9.95 -6.53
CA ARG A 129 -10.63 -9.18 -7.68
C ARG A 129 -11.33 -9.51 -9.01
N MET A 130 -11.64 -10.77 -9.25
CA MET A 130 -12.37 -11.20 -10.46
C MET A 130 -13.80 -10.66 -10.45
N THR A 131 -14.40 -10.60 -9.26
CA THR A 131 -15.72 -9.99 -9.05
C THR A 131 -15.68 -8.49 -9.31
N GLY A 132 -14.66 -7.77 -8.80
CA GLY A 132 -14.49 -6.34 -9.07
C GLY A 132 -14.35 -5.98 -10.55
N SER A 133 -13.53 -6.73 -11.28
CA SER A 133 -13.39 -6.54 -12.74
C SER A 133 -14.70 -6.81 -13.49
N SER A 134 -15.44 -7.84 -13.10
CA SER A 134 -16.74 -8.19 -13.71
C SER A 134 -17.79 -7.11 -13.48
N ILE A 135 -17.85 -6.52 -12.27
CA ILE A 135 -18.74 -5.39 -11.96
C ILE A 135 -18.39 -4.17 -12.83
N ALA A 136 -17.11 -3.79 -12.91
CA ALA A 136 -16.69 -2.65 -13.73
C ALA A 136 -17.00 -2.87 -15.22
N ASN A 137 -16.80 -4.08 -15.74
CA ASN A 137 -17.13 -4.44 -17.12
C ASN A 137 -18.65 -4.40 -17.38
N ALA A 138 -19.46 -4.93 -16.45
CA ALA A 138 -20.91 -4.84 -16.54
C ALA A 138 -21.37 -3.37 -16.57
N PHE A 139 -20.75 -2.51 -15.75
CA PHE A 139 -21.13 -1.10 -15.67
C PHE A 139 -20.77 -0.40 -16.98
N TYR A 140 -19.56 -0.65 -17.50
CA TYR A 140 -19.12 -0.14 -18.80
C TYR A 140 -20.10 -0.53 -19.91
N LEU A 141 -20.45 -1.81 -20.02
CA LEU A 141 -21.36 -2.31 -21.05
C LEU A 141 -22.76 -1.68 -20.92
N ALA A 142 -23.27 -1.53 -19.69
CA ALA A 142 -24.55 -0.88 -19.45
C ALA A 142 -24.55 0.59 -19.92
N VAL A 143 -23.51 1.35 -19.57
CA VAL A 143 -23.33 2.75 -19.99
C VAL A 143 -23.18 2.84 -21.51
N ARG A 144 -22.32 2.03 -22.11
CA ARG A 144 -22.12 1.98 -23.57
C ARG A 144 -23.42 1.71 -24.32
N LEU A 145 -24.21 0.73 -23.86
CA LEU A 145 -25.50 0.40 -24.46
C LEU A 145 -26.57 1.49 -24.29
N ALA A 146 -26.47 2.33 -23.26
CA ALA A 146 -27.33 3.49 -23.04
C ALA A 146 -26.88 4.69 -23.89
N SER A 147 -25.58 4.97 -23.94
CA SER A 147 -24.97 6.05 -24.73
C SER A 147 -25.26 5.93 -26.23
N ARG A 148 -25.43 4.71 -26.75
CA ARG A 148 -25.86 4.46 -28.14
C ARG A 148 -27.29 4.93 -28.45
N GLN A 149 -28.12 5.14 -27.44
CA GLN A 149 -29.51 5.59 -27.60
C GLN A 149 -29.64 7.10 -27.40
N THR A 150 -28.72 7.69 -26.64
CA THR A 150 -28.75 9.10 -26.29
C THR A 150 -27.39 9.57 -25.80
N SER A 151 -27.03 10.80 -26.16
CA SER A 151 -25.83 11.48 -25.63
C SER A 151 -26.11 12.32 -24.39
N ASP A 152 -27.36 12.33 -23.91
CA ASP A 152 -27.79 13.05 -22.71
C ASP A 152 -27.44 12.22 -21.47
N MET A 153 -26.53 12.74 -20.65
CA MET A 153 -26.03 12.06 -19.44
C MET A 153 -27.14 11.73 -18.44
N GLU A 154 -28.17 12.59 -18.31
CA GLU A 154 -29.27 12.31 -17.40
C GLU A 154 -30.12 11.14 -17.90
N ARG A 155 -30.27 10.98 -19.22
CA ARG A 155 -30.97 9.81 -19.79
C ARG A 155 -30.15 8.54 -19.70
N ILE A 156 -28.83 8.61 -19.93
CA ILE A 156 -27.92 7.48 -19.73
C ILE A 156 -27.97 7.02 -18.27
N ARG A 157 -27.85 7.97 -17.35
CA ARG A 157 -27.92 7.72 -15.90
C ARG A 157 -29.20 7.03 -15.50
N ASN A 158 -30.34 7.45 -16.03
CA ASN A 158 -31.65 6.88 -15.73
C ASN A 158 -32.00 5.62 -16.56
N ASP A 159 -31.09 5.11 -17.40
CA ASP A 159 -31.30 3.84 -18.10
C ASP A 159 -31.39 2.70 -17.08
N SER A 160 -32.37 1.82 -17.25
CA SER A 160 -32.65 0.76 -16.28
C SER A 160 -31.46 -0.19 -16.06
N ARG A 161 -30.64 -0.43 -17.09
CA ARG A 161 -29.46 -1.30 -17.00
C ARG A 161 -28.34 -0.61 -16.22
N VAL A 162 -28.16 0.69 -16.46
CA VAL A 162 -27.19 1.51 -15.73
C VAL A 162 -27.56 1.57 -14.26
N GLN A 163 -28.84 1.80 -13.94
CA GLN A 163 -29.33 1.80 -12.56
C GLN A 163 -29.15 0.43 -11.87
N GLN A 164 -29.48 -0.67 -12.56
CA GLN A 164 -29.30 -2.02 -12.02
C GLN A 164 -27.83 -2.31 -11.69
N VAL A 165 -26.91 -1.99 -12.58
CA VAL A 165 -25.48 -2.24 -12.34
C VAL A 165 -24.91 -1.28 -11.30
N ALA A 166 -25.38 -0.03 -11.24
CA ALA A 166 -24.98 0.91 -10.20
C ALA A 166 -25.40 0.44 -8.80
N GLU A 167 -26.59 -0.16 -8.66
CA GLU A 167 -27.03 -0.78 -7.41
C GLU A 167 -26.13 -1.94 -7.01
N LEU A 168 -25.84 -2.85 -7.95
CA LEU A 168 -24.93 -3.98 -7.71
C LEU A 168 -23.52 -3.52 -7.32
N ALA A 169 -22.98 -2.51 -8.01
CA ALA A 169 -21.68 -1.94 -7.70
C ALA A 169 -21.67 -1.29 -6.32
N ALA A 170 -22.70 -0.50 -5.98
CA ALA A 170 -22.86 0.15 -4.68
C ALA A 170 -22.87 -0.87 -3.54
N GLU A 171 -23.65 -1.95 -3.67
CA GLU A 171 -23.72 -3.04 -2.70
C GLU A 171 -22.37 -3.73 -2.44
N ARG A 172 -21.44 -3.67 -3.41
CA ARG A 172 -20.14 -4.34 -3.38
C ARG A 172 -18.94 -3.41 -3.32
N LEU A 173 -19.14 -2.09 -3.14
CA LEU A 173 -18.05 -1.10 -3.10
C LEU A 173 -16.95 -1.39 -2.07
N TYR A 174 -17.25 -2.15 -1.03
CA TYR A 174 -16.29 -2.54 0.01
C TYR A 174 -15.42 -3.74 -0.37
N THR A 175 -15.74 -4.42 -1.47
CA THR A 175 -15.03 -5.60 -1.95
C THR A 175 -13.70 -5.17 -2.58
N ASP A 176 -12.65 -5.96 -2.37
CA ASP A 176 -11.33 -5.61 -2.89
C ASP A 176 -11.33 -5.41 -4.41
N GLY A 177 -10.56 -4.43 -4.89
CA GLY A 177 -10.42 -4.11 -6.31
C GLY A 177 -11.60 -3.40 -6.99
N VAL A 178 -12.84 -3.43 -6.48
CA VAL A 178 -14.01 -2.81 -7.15
C VAL A 178 -13.76 -1.33 -7.46
N ILE A 179 -13.32 -0.55 -6.47
CA ILE A 179 -13.07 0.88 -6.64
C ILE A 179 -11.94 1.13 -7.64
N SER A 180 -10.84 0.37 -7.54
CA SER A 180 -9.71 0.48 -8.46
C SER A 180 -10.11 0.18 -9.91
N PHE A 181 -10.90 -0.87 -10.15
CA PHE A 181 -11.40 -1.18 -11.49
C PHE A 181 -12.41 -0.16 -12.02
N LEU A 182 -13.25 0.43 -11.16
CA LEU A 182 -14.18 1.49 -11.54
C LEU A 182 -13.43 2.80 -11.86
N ALA A 183 -12.48 3.19 -11.01
CA ALA A 183 -11.67 4.39 -11.19
C ALA A 183 -10.75 4.29 -12.41
N GLY A 184 -10.21 3.11 -12.71
CA GLY A 184 -9.34 2.89 -13.88
C GLY A 184 -10.06 2.83 -15.23
N ARG A 185 -11.40 2.89 -15.27
CA ARG A 185 -12.18 2.82 -16.52
C ARG A 185 -12.57 4.21 -17.00
N HIS A 186 -11.80 4.76 -17.93
CA HIS A 186 -11.98 6.11 -18.49
C HIS A 186 -13.42 6.39 -18.97
N GLU A 187 -14.09 5.38 -19.52
CA GLU A 187 -15.44 5.49 -20.08
C GLU A 187 -16.52 5.59 -18.99
N LEU A 188 -16.21 5.20 -17.76
CA LEU A 188 -17.11 5.30 -16.61
C LEU A 188 -16.98 6.63 -15.88
N CYS A 189 -15.86 7.33 -16.00
CA CYS A 189 -15.59 8.55 -15.24
C CYS A 189 -16.70 9.59 -15.38
N ALA A 190 -17.25 9.78 -16.60
CA ALA A 190 -18.33 10.74 -16.82
C ALA A 190 -19.61 10.42 -16.04
N ILE A 191 -19.98 9.14 -15.91
CA ILE A 191 -21.17 8.75 -15.14
C ILE A 191 -20.87 8.69 -13.65
N LEU A 192 -19.68 8.25 -13.24
CA LEU A 192 -19.27 8.17 -11.85
C LEU A 192 -19.12 9.55 -11.21
N SER A 193 -18.61 10.54 -11.96
CA SER A 193 -18.54 11.94 -11.55
C SER A 193 -19.91 12.56 -11.23
N THR A 194 -21.03 11.95 -11.64
CA THR A 194 -22.38 12.43 -11.27
C THR A 194 -22.76 12.09 -9.83
N GLY A 195 -21.96 11.27 -9.14
CA GLY A 195 -22.27 10.79 -7.79
C GLY A 195 -23.28 9.64 -7.77
N ILE A 196 -23.54 8.98 -8.92
CA ILE A 196 -24.53 7.90 -9.03
C ILE A 196 -24.35 6.81 -7.96
N LEU A 197 -23.11 6.46 -7.59
CA LEU A 197 -22.84 5.46 -6.56
C LEU A 197 -23.08 5.98 -5.13
N ALA A 198 -22.79 7.26 -4.88
CA ALA A 198 -23.05 7.93 -3.60
C ALA A 198 -24.54 8.16 -3.33
N GLU A 199 -25.40 8.00 -4.33
CA GLU A 199 -26.85 7.98 -4.14
C GLU A 199 -27.39 6.58 -3.85
N LYS A 200 -26.71 5.54 -4.34
CA LYS A 200 -27.10 4.13 -4.15
C LYS A 200 -26.61 3.57 -2.82
N VAL A 201 -25.40 3.93 -2.40
CA VAL A 201 -25.04 3.89 -0.98
C VAL A 201 -25.50 5.22 -0.44
N PRO A 202 -26.52 5.34 0.43
CA PRO A 202 -27.08 6.63 0.84
C PRO A 202 -26.08 7.44 1.69
N VAL A 203 -25.07 8.02 1.02
CA VAL A 203 -23.97 8.77 1.60
C VAL A 203 -24.47 10.16 1.97
N ASP A 204 -24.18 10.56 3.21
CA ASP A 204 -24.34 11.92 3.67
C ASP A 204 -23.24 12.79 3.03
N THR A 205 -23.66 13.68 2.13
CA THR A 205 -22.76 14.56 1.38
C THR A 205 -21.95 15.48 2.29
N ASP A 206 -22.51 15.93 3.40
CA ASP A 206 -21.79 16.79 4.36
C ASP A 206 -20.73 15.99 5.11
N LYS A 207 -21.04 14.73 5.50
CA LYS A 207 -20.03 13.81 6.08
C LYS A 207 -18.91 13.54 5.08
N LEU A 208 -19.24 13.23 3.82
CA LEU A 208 -18.23 12.97 2.78
C LEU A 208 -17.32 14.17 2.56
N LYS A 209 -17.89 15.38 2.48
CA LYS A 209 -17.13 16.62 2.31
C LYS A 209 -16.25 16.95 3.51
N ASN A 210 -16.74 16.73 4.72
CA ASN A 210 -15.96 16.96 5.94
C ASN A 210 -14.82 15.96 6.07
N LEU A 211 -15.07 14.68 5.74
CA LEU A 211 -14.02 13.66 5.65
C LEU A 211 -12.97 14.05 4.61
N GLY A 212 -13.38 14.49 3.41
CA GLY A 212 -12.46 14.96 2.37
C GLY A 212 -11.50 16.05 2.85
N LYS A 213 -12.01 17.05 3.57
CA LYS A 213 -11.16 18.10 4.19
C LYS A 213 -10.17 17.53 5.21
N GLU A 214 -10.60 16.58 6.04
CA GLU A 214 -9.73 15.94 7.02
C GLU A 214 -8.61 15.14 6.34
N VAL A 215 -8.95 14.36 5.31
CA VAL A 215 -7.99 13.57 4.51
C VAL A 215 -6.96 14.49 3.86
N ILE A 216 -7.41 15.54 3.15
CA ILE A 216 -6.53 16.53 2.52
C ILE A 216 -5.59 17.16 3.54
N SER A 217 -6.13 17.62 4.68
CA SER A 217 -5.32 18.25 5.73
C SER A 217 -4.28 17.29 6.31
N THR A 218 -4.60 16.00 6.42
CA THR A 218 -3.71 14.98 6.97
C THR A 218 -2.54 14.69 6.05
N PHE A 219 -2.79 14.56 4.75
CA PHE A 219 -1.71 14.38 3.78
C PHE A 219 -0.88 15.64 3.59
N ALA A 220 -1.51 16.83 3.60
CA ALA A 220 -0.79 18.10 3.59
C ALA A 220 0.15 18.22 4.81
N ASP A 221 -0.33 17.88 6.02
CA ASP A 221 0.49 17.81 7.23
C ASP A 221 1.67 16.84 7.06
N ARG A 222 1.43 15.65 6.46
CA ARG A 222 2.46 14.62 6.25
C ARG A 222 3.54 15.04 5.25
N PHE A 223 3.15 15.66 4.14
CA PHE A 223 4.08 16.06 3.07
C PHE A 223 4.86 17.33 3.42
N THR A 224 4.26 18.24 4.21
CA THR A 224 4.95 19.47 4.62
C THR A 224 5.74 19.32 5.92
N GLY A 225 5.20 18.58 6.89
CA GLY A 225 5.79 18.42 8.22
C GLY A 225 6.62 17.16 8.42
N GLY A 226 6.63 16.24 7.44
CA GLY A 226 7.32 14.97 7.54
C GLY A 226 6.63 13.96 8.48
N ARG A 227 7.34 12.88 8.81
CA ARG A 227 6.81 11.80 9.64
C ARG A 227 6.76 12.22 11.10
N LYS A 228 5.66 11.90 11.77
CA LYS A 228 5.58 12.01 13.23
C LYS A 228 6.00 10.69 13.88
N PRO A 229 6.78 10.71 14.98
CA PRO A 229 7.07 9.51 15.73
C PRO A 229 5.78 8.87 16.25
N HIS A 230 5.65 7.56 16.08
CA HIS A 230 4.54 6.79 16.62
C HIS A 230 4.77 6.46 18.09
N LYS A 231 3.68 6.25 18.85
CA LYS A 231 3.73 5.86 20.27
C LYS A 231 4.50 4.57 20.55
N VAL A 232 4.72 3.71 19.54
CA VAL A 232 5.51 2.48 19.71
C VAL A 232 7.01 2.74 19.74
N GLU A 233 7.48 3.82 19.13
CA GLU A 233 8.92 4.11 19.03
C GLU A 233 9.53 4.43 20.40
N SER A 234 8.73 4.94 21.34
CA SER A 234 9.14 5.25 22.70
C SER A 234 9.06 4.05 23.66
N LYS A 235 8.49 2.92 23.25
CA LYS A 235 8.34 1.74 24.12
C LYS A 235 9.68 1.03 24.33
N PRO A 236 9.99 0.57 25.57
CA PRO A 236 11.11 -0.33 25.82
C PRO A 236 10.98 -1.66 25.07
N MET A 237 12.10 -2.32 24.75
CA MET A 237 12.12 -3.58 23.98
C MET A 237 11.22 -4.66 24.57
N LYS A 238 11.28 -4.84 25.89
CA LYS A 238 10.43 -5.80 26.61
C LYS A 238 8.94 -5.51 26.45
N GLU A 239 8.55 -4.23 26.44
CA GLU A 239 7.14 -3.85 26.26
C GLU A 239 6.69 -4.11 24.82
N LEU A 240 7.55 -3.85 23.82
CA LEU A 240 7.27 -4.17 22.42
C LEU A 240 6.95 -5.66 22.25
N LEU A 241 7.79 -6.55 22.79
CA LEU A 241 7.60 -8.00 22.69
C LEU A 241 6.33 -8.49 23.41
N LEU A 242 6.04 -7.96 24.61
CA LEU A 242 4.82 -8.30 25.34
C LEU A 242 3.55 -7.84 24.61
N GLU A 243 3.60 -6.70 23.92
CA GLU A 243 2.48 -6.21 23.13
C GLU A 243 2.29 -6.99 21.84
N LEU A 244 3.39 -7.35 21.16
CA LEU A 244 3.38 -8.28 20.02
C LEU A 244 2.75 -9.63 20.38
N GLU A 245 3.14 -10.22 21.50
CA GLU A 245 2.56 -11.45 22.01
C GLU A 245 1.05 -11.31 22.26
N ARG A 246 0.65 -10.24 22.95
CA ARG A 246 -0.76 -9.97 23.25
C ARG A 246 -1.58 -9.83 21.97
N ASN A 247 -1.11 -9.05 21.01
CA ASN A 247 -1.78 -8.81 19.74
C ASN A 247 -1.89 -10.11 18.94
N THR A 248 -0.79 -10.86 18.85
CA THR A 248 -0.75 -12.13 18.11
C THR A 248 -1.73 -13.14 18.69
N LYS A 249 -1.72 -13.38 20.00
CA LYS A 249 -2.65 -14.33 20.64
C LYS A 249 -4.12 -13.90 20.49
N ALA A 250 -4.38 -12.60 20.49
CA ALA A 250 -5.74 -12.09 20.35
C ALA A 250 -6.28 -12.28 18.92
N LYS A 251 -5.42 -12.10 17.90
CA LYS A 251 -5.83 -11.96 16.49
C LYS A 251 -5.54 -13.16 15.59
N SER A 252 -4.59 -14.02 15.94
CA SER A 252 -4.24 -15.20 15.12
C SER A 252 -5.12 -16.43 15.39
N LYS A 253 -6.21 -16.31 16.17
CA LYS A 253 -7.03 -17.47 16.57
C LYS A 253 -7.60 -18.22 15.37
N GLU A 254 -8.15 -17.49 14.40
CA GLU A 254 -8.75 -18.08 13.20
C GLU A 254 -7.69 -18.78 12.34
N PHE A 255 -6.52 -18.17 12.17
CA PHE A 255 -5.37 -18.79 11.50
C PHE A 255 -5.01 -20.15 12.12
N TRP A 256 -4.94 -20.24 13.46
CA TRP A 256 -4.62 -21.52 14.11
C TRP A 256 -5.71 -22.58 13.94
N VAL A 257 -6.99 -22.17 13.95
CA VAL A 257 -8.12 -23.06 13.68
C VAL A 257 -8.06 -23.59 12.25
N GLU A 258 -7.77 -22.74 11.27
CA GLU A 258 -7.62 -23.13 9.86
C GLU A 258 -6.47 -24.11 9.66
N MET A 259 -5.35 -23.90 10.37
CA MET A 259 -4.20 -24.78 10.32
C MET A 259 -4.37 -26.10 11.08
N ASP A 260 -5.53 -26.34 11.72
CA ASP A 260 -5.80 -27.49 12.61
C ASP A 260 -4.70 -27.70 13.66
N LYS A 261 -4.21 -26.58 14.22
CA LYS A 261 -3.13 -26.57 15.22
C LYS A 261 -3.53 -25.74 16.44
N PRO A 262 -3.14 -26.13 17.66
CA PRO A 262 -3.30 -25.26 18.81
C PRO A 262 -2.40 -24.03 18.66
N GLY A 263 -2.95 -22.84 18.91
CA GLY A 263 -2.15 -21.63 19.00
C GLY A 263 -1.16 -21.71 20.19
N PRO A 264 0.02 -21.06 20.09
CA PRO A 264 1.05 -21.16 21.11
C PRO A 264 0.61 -20.50 22.42
N GLU A 265 0.90 -21.17 23.55
CA GLU A 265 0.64 -20.61 24.88
C GLU A 265 1.48 -19.37 25.18
N THR A 266 2.66 -19.27 24.57
CA THR A 266 3.62 -18.16 24.70
C THR A 266 4.40 -17.99 23.41
N LEU A 267 4.77 -16.75 23.06
CA LEU A 267 5.74 -16.51 21.98
C LEU A 267 7.19 -16.48 22.51
N PHE A 268 7.39 -16.40 23.82
CA PHE A 268 8.70 -16.55 24.46
C PHE A 268 9.04 -18.04 24.55
N MET A 269 9.62 -18.57 23.47
CA MET A 269 9.85 -20.01 23.28
C MET A 269 10.99 -20.56 24.14
N LEU A 270 11.97 -19.71 24.46
CA LEU A 270 13.19 -20.09 25.17
C LEU A 270 13.42 -19.18 26.37
N PRO A 271 14.21 -19.63 27.38
CA PRO A 271 14.66 -18.74 28.44
C PRO A 271 15.59 -17.66 27.86
N PRO A 272 15.62 -16.45 28.47
CA PRO A 272 16.53 -15.38 28.06
C PRO A 272 17.97 -15.84 27.87
N ALA A 273 18.63 -15.35 26.82
CA ALA A 273 20.01 -15.72 26.52
C ALA A 273 20.96 -15.13 27.57
N THR A 274 21.94 -15.92 27.99
CA THR A 274 23.02 -15.45 28.86
C THR A 274 24.07 -14.67 28.06
N ASP A 275 24.85 -13.82 28.74
CA ASP A 275 25.99 -13.13 28.12
C ASP A 275 27.00 -14.11 27.51
N GLU A 276 27.15 -15.30 28.12
CA GLU A 276 28.03 -16.37 27.61
C GLU A 276 27.50 -16.95 26.29
N GLN A 277 26.20 -17.22 26.20
CA GLN A 277 25.57 -17.70 24.96
C GLN A 277 25.72 -16.69 23.83
N ILE A 278 25.47 -15.40 24.09
CA ILE A 278 25.64 -14.33 23.10
C ILE A 278 27.11 -14.22 22.68
N SER A 279 28.05 -14.26 23.64
CA SER A 279 29.49 -14.24 23.35
C SER A 279 29.93 -15.43 22.50
N ASN A 280 29.33 -16.61 22.69
CA ASN A 280 29.63 -17.80 21.89
C ASN A 280 29.05 -17.69 20.48
N LEU A 281 27.87 -17.10 20.31
CA LEU A 281 27.30 -16.78 19.00
C LEU A 281 28.17 -15.77 18.25
N GLU A 282 28.61 -14.69 18.90
CA GLU A 282 29.54 -13.71 18.31
C GLU A 282 30.87 -14.36 17.88
N LYS A 283 31.39 -15.31 18.66
CA LYS A 283 32.58 -16.11 18.26
C LYS A 283 32.30 -17.04 17.08
N LYS A 284 31.12 -17.69 17.03
CA LYS A 284 30.68 -18.54 15.92
C LYS A 284 30.65 -17.74 14.62
N LEU A 285 30.00 -16.56 14.67
CA LEU A 285 29.85 -15.66 13.53
C LEU A 285 31.12 -14.84 13.23
N LYS A 286 32.06 -14.76 14.19
CA LYS A 286 33.24 -13.87 14.12
C LYS A 286 32.87 -12.40 13.91
N LEU A 287 31.75 -11.98 14.50
CA LEU A 287 31.19 -10.63 14.42
C LEU A 287 30.70 -10.19 15.81
N THR A 288 30.56 -8.87 16.01
CA THR A 288 29.88 -8.31 17.18
C THR A 288 28.43 -8.00 16.79
N LEU A 289 27.47 -8.56 17.50
CA LEU A 289 26.05 -8.37 17.19
C LEU A 289 25.57 -6.97 17.60
N PRO A 290 24.57 -6.41 16.91
CA PRO A 290 24.03 -5.09 17.25
C PRO A 290 23.39 -5.10 18.65
N GLU A 291 23.53 -3.98 19.37
CA GLU A 291 23.15 -3.89 20.79
C GLU A 291 21.64 -4.09 21.03
N ASP A 292 20.80 -3.61 20.13
CA ASP A 292 19.34 -3.80 20.19
C ASP A 292 18.94 -5.27 19.96
N TYR A 293 19.64 -5.99 19.08
CA TYR A 293 19.44 -7.44 18.91
C TYR A 293 19.91 -8.22 20.15
N LYS A 294 21.03 -7.83 20.76
CA LYS A 294 21.48 -8.43 22.03
C LYS A 294 20.50 -8.14 23.17
N GLU A 295 19.91 -6.94 23.24
CA GLU A 295 18.83 -6.62 24.19
C GLU A 295 17.65 -7.59 24.00
N PHE A 296 17.23 -7.83 22.76
CA PHE A 296 16.18 -8.78 22.43
C PHE A 296 16.49 -10.22 22.85
N LEU A 297 17.70 -10.73 22.57
CA LEU A 297 18.11 -12.08 22.96
C LEU A 297 18.13 -12.25 24.48
N LYS A 298 18.55 -11.22 25.23
CA LYS A 298 18.50 -11.19 26.71
C LYS A 298 17.10 -11.07 27.29
N ILE A 299 16.06 -10.91 26.47
CA ILE A 299 14.66 -10.89 26.90
C ILE A 299 13.94 -12.17 26.48
N SER A 300 14.19 -12.69 25.28
CA SER A 300 13.39 -13.77 24.69
C SER A 300 14.18 -14.96 24.17
N ASN A 301 15.44 -14.77 23.75
CA ASN A 301 16.25 -15.78 23.07
C ASN A 301 15.50 -16.49 21.94
N GLY A 302 14.96 -15.69 21.02
CA GLY A 302 14.05 -16.18 19.98
C GLY A 302 12.59 -15.90 20.33
N PHE A 303 11.75 -15.79 19.31
CA PHE A 303 10.38 -15.34 19.46
C PHE A 303 9.48 -16.01 18.43
N GLY A 304 8.33 -16.51 18.85
CA GLY A 304 7.38 -17.17 17.94
C GLY A 304 6.86 -16.22 16.85
N GLY A 305 6.27 -16.79 15.80
CA GLY A 305 5.70 -16.02 14.69
C GLY A 305 4.68 -15.00 15.17
N THR A 306 4.72 -13.79 14.59
CA THR A 306 3.91 -12.65 15.02
C THR A 306 2.84 -12.32 14.01
N TRP A 307 1.62 -12.00 14.46
CA TRP A 307 0.53 -11.62 13.56
C TRP A 307 0.84 -10.31 12.83
N ASN A 308 0.74 -10.31 11.49
CA ASN A 308 1.02 -9.13 10.67
C ASN A 308 -0.23 -8.44 10.09
N GLY A 309 -1.42 -8.92 10.44
CA GLY A 309 -2.68 -8.44 9.89
C GLY A 309 -3.36 -9.45 8.96
N TYR A 310 -2.59 -10.35 8.34
CA TYR A 310 -3.08 -11.33 7.38
C TYR A 310 -2.57 -12.76 7.64
N HIS A 311 -1.27 -12.93 7.90
CA HIS A 311 -0.67 -14.18 8.32
C HIS A 311 0.31 -13.96 9.49
N LEU A 312 1.03 -15.01 9.88
CA LEU A 312 2.14 -14.87 10.82
C LEU A 312 3.42 -14.50 10.07
N ASP A 313 4.08 -13.44 10.50
CA ASP A 313 5.47 -13.17 10.15
C ASP A 313 6.37 -14.30 10.72
N PRO A 314 7.53 -14.58 10.10
CA PRO A 314 8.40 -15.68 10.50
C PRO A 314 8.87 -15.54 11.95
N PRO A 315 9.01 -16.66 12.70
CA PRO A 315 9.59 -16.64 14.02
C PRO A 315 11.05 -16.18 13.98
N LEU A 316 11.49 -15.58 15.08
CA LEU A 316 12.87 -15.16 15.30
C LEU A 316 13.65 -16.26 16.02
N HIS A 317 14.86 -16.53 15.54
CA HIS A 317 15.73 -17.57 16.04
C HIS A 317 16.27 -17.28 17.45
N GLY A 318 16.42 -18.35 18.23
CA GLY A 318 17.28 -18.33 19.41
C GLY A 318 18.75 -18.44 19.02
N VAL A 319 19.65 -18.18 19.96
CA VAL A 319 21.11 -18.16 19.72
C VAL A 319 21.67 -19.42 19.04
N ASP A 320 21.04 -20.57 19.25
CA ASP A 320 21.50 -21.85 18.68
C ASP A 320 21.15 -21.99 17.19
N ASP A 321 20.07 -21.34 16.74
CA ASP A 321 19.55 -21.40 15.37
C ASP A 321 20.02 -20.24 14.50
N VAL A 322 20.60 -19.18 15.09
CA VAL A 322 21.21 -18.08 14.32
C VAL A 322 22.44 -18.58 13.57
N ASP A 323 22.47 -18.36 12.25
CA ASP A 323 23.59 -18.71 11.41
C ASP A 323 23.72 -17.76 10.21
N TRP A 324 24.80 -17.93 9.45
CA TRP A 324 24.93 -17.32 8.13
C TRP A 324 23.88 -17.88 7.18
N ILE A 325 23.29 -17.01 6.36
CA ILE A 325 22.48 -17.46 5.24
C ILE A 325 23.34 -18.30 4.29
N PHE A 326 22.72 -19.25 3.60
CA PHE A 326 23.40 -20.05 2.57
C PHE A 326 24.14 -19.13 1.58
N GLU A 327 25.42 -19.41 1.32
CA GLU A 327 26.36 -18.55 0.56
C GLU A 327 25.91 -18.19 -0.88
N GLY A 328 24.81 -18.75 -1.38
CA GLY A 328 24.21 -18.41 -2.67
C GLY A 328 23.01 -17.45 -2.62
N LEU A 329 22.59 -16.97 -1.45
CA LEU A 329 21.41 -16.11 -1.26
C LEU A 329 21.79 -14.65 -0.97
N GLU A 330 22.73 -14.10 -1.74
CA GLU A 330 23.01 -12.66 -1.69
C GLU A 330 21.90 -11.87 -2.39
N ILE A 331 21.44 -10.79 -1.75
CA ILE A 331 20.48 -9.87 -2.34
C ILE A 331 21.27 -8.88 -3.19
N SER A 332 21.15 -8.99 -4.51
CA SER A 332 21.77 -8.06 -5.46
C SER A 332 21.08 -6.68 -5.39
N TYR A 333 21.84 -5.60 -5.63
CA TYR A 333 21.33 -4.22 -5.71
C TYR A 333 20.52 -3.79 -4.47
N LEU A 334 21.10 -3.94 -3.27
CA LEU A 334 20.39 -3.69 -2.02
C LEU A 334 20.36 -2.20 -1.67
N GLU A 335 19.17 -1.59 -1.68
CA GLU A 335 18.90 -0.27 -1.11
C GLU A 335 18.35 -0.39 0.32
N LEU A 336 18.68 0.58 1.18
CA LEU A 336 18.21 0.65 2.56
C LEU A 336 16.91 1.47 2.70
N HIS A 337 16.22 1.77 1.60
CA HIS A 337 14.90 2.37 1.59
C HIS A 337 14.07 1.82 0.42
N GLU A 338 12.75 1.95 0.49
CA GLU A 338 11.84 1.54 -0.59
C GLU A 338 11.69 2.67 -1.62
N PRO A 339 11.96 2.45 -2.92
CA PRO A 339 11.82 3.50 -3.91
C PRO A 339 10.35 3.91 -4.10
N LEU A 340 10.07 5.21 -4.16
CA LEU A 340 8.72 5.73 -4.44
C LEU A 340 8.20 5.32 -5.82
N SER A 341 9.12 5.12 -6.78
CA SER A 341 8.77 4.72 -8.15
C SER A 341 8.70 3.20 -8.34
N GLY A 342 8.97 2.41 -7.29
CA GLY A 342 9.14 0.96 -7.44
C GLY A 342 10.36 0.56 -8.28
N CYS A 343 11.23 1.51 -8.65
CA CYS A 343 12.45 1.28 -9.41
C CYS A 343 13.63 1.95 -8.71
N ASN A 344 14.79 1.29 -8.73
CA ASN A 344 16.03 1.85 -8.20
C ASN A 344 16.54 2.92 -9.17
N GLU A 345 16.53 4.18 -8.72
CA GLU A 345 16.92 5.33 -9.53
C GLU A 345 18.34 5.81 -9.23
N LEU A 346 18.89 5.40 -8.08
CA LEU A 346 20.23 5.79 -7.65
C LEU A 346 21.29 5.03 -8.45
N ARG A 347 22.33 5.75 -8.88
CA ARG A 347 23.43 5.21 -9.67
C ARG A 347 24.77 5.61 -9.07
N VAL A 348 25.65 4.62 -8.90
CA VAL A 348 27.04 4.85 -8.53
C VAL A 348 27.80 5.37 -9.76
N PRO A 349 28.60 6.44 -9.67
CA PRO A 349 29.32 6.98 -10.82
C PRO A 349 30.40 6.04 -11.35
N GLY A 350 30.30 5.66 -12.62
CA GLY A 350 31.29 4.84 -13.34
C GLY A 350 30.65 3.70 -14.13
N GLU A 351 31.08 3.48 -15.37
CA GLU A 351 30.45 2.53 -16.32
C GLU A 351 30.50 1.05 -15.85
N GLU A 352 31.36 0.71 -14.89
CA GLU A 352 31.57 -0.66 -14.38
C GLU A 352 31.16 -0.83 -12.90
N LEU A 353 30.69 0.22 -12.23
CA LEU A 353 30.33 0.13 -10.80
C LEU A 353 28.86 -0.24 -10.64
N GLU A 354 28.63 -1.46 -10.16
CA GLU A 354 27.31 -1.93 -9.78
C GLU A 354 26.95 -1.48 -8.35
N TRP A 355 25.65 -1.30 -8.10
CA TRP A 355 25.17 -1.04 -6.75
C TRP A 355 25.53 -2.23 -5.84
N PRO A 356 26.00 -2.00 -4.59
CA PRO A 356 26.42 -3.09 -3.72
C PRO A 356 25.31 -4.12 -3.44
N SER A 357 25.70 -5.39 -3.31
CA SER A 357 24.81 -6.45 -2.79
C SER A 357 24.76 -6.41 -1.26
N SER A 358 23.86 -7.20 -0.66
CA SER A 358 23.87 -7.44 0.78
C SER A 358 25.13 -8.17 1.26
N GLY A 359 25.90 -8.78 0.35
CA GLY A 359 26.83 -9.87 0.61
C GLY A 359 26.19 -11.00 1.42
N VAL A 360 27.02 -11.81 2.08
CA VAL A 360 26.54 -12.84 3.02
C VAL A 360 25.94 -12.18 4.28
N THR A 361 24.72 -12.54 4.62
CA THR A 361 23.96 -11.99 5.76
C THR A 361 23.80 -13.02 6.89
N VAL A 362 23.45 -12.54 8.08
CA VAL A 362 23.10 -13.41 9.22
C VAL A 362 21.59 -13.60 9.26
N GLU A 363 21.12 -14.85 9.16
CA GLU A 363 19.69 -15.19 9.26
C GLU A 363 19.30 -15.26 10.74
N ILE A 364 18.34 -14.43 11.14
CA ILE A 364 17.85 -14.31 12.52
C ILE A 364 16.37 -14.70 12.67
N GLY A 365 15.75 -15.18 11.59
CA GLY A 365 14.40 -15.71 11.60
C GLY A 365 14.04 -16.26 10.24
N ARG A 366 13.22 -17.32 10.22
CA ARG A 366 12.79 -17.96 8.98
C ARG A 366 11.49 -18.73 9.15
N GLU A 367 10.63 -18.67 8.13
CA GLU A 367 9.49 -19.56 7.92
C GLU A 367 9.31 -19.76 6.41
N ASP A 368 9.46 -20.99 5.91
CA ASP A 368 9.36 -21.30 4.48
C ASP A 368 10.28 -20.44 3.59
N VAL A 369 9.69 -19.54 2.77
CA VAL A 369 10.37 -18.59 1.88
C VAL A 369 10.56 -17.20 2.50
N LEU A 370 10.17 -17.02 3.76
CA LEU A 370 10.28 -15.78 4.52
C LEU A 370 11.52 -15.84 5.41
N SER A 371 12.44 -14.89 5.26
CA SER A 371 13.63 -14.76 6.10
C SER A 371 13.75 -13.36 6.69
N VAL A 372 14.37 -13.27 7.87
CA VAL A 372 14.77 -12.02 8.51
C VAL A 372 16.28 -12.01 8.60
N LEU A 373 16.90 -11.00 8.01
CA LEU A 373 18.33 -10.96 7.78
C LEU A 373 18.96 -9.74 8.46
N LEU A 374 20.17 -9.91 8.97
CA LEU A 374 21.07 -8.83 9.37
C LEU A 374 22.19 -8.70 8.35
N VAL A 375 22.25 -7.54 7.71
CA VAL A 375 23.33 -7.12 6.81
C VAL A 375 24.53 -6.71 7.65
N THR A 376 25.69 -7.28 7.36
CA THR A 376 26.91 -7.08 8.15
C THR A 376 27.38 -5.62 8.13
N PRO A 377 28.25 -5.20 9.07
CA PRO A 377 28.79 -3.84 9.08
C PRO A 377 29.61 -3.48 7.86
N GLU A 378 30.36 -4.43 7.32
CA GLU A 378 31.13 -4.23 6.10
C GLU A 378 30.21 -3.91 4.91
N ASN A 379 29.16 -4.70 4.71
CA ASN A 379 28.25 -4.53 3.58
C ASN A 379 27.31 -3.33 3.79
N THR A 380 26.83 -3.10 5.01
CA THR A 380 26.04 -1.91 5.36
C THR A 380 26.82 -0.64 5.04
N LYS A 381 28.11 -0.60 5.42
CA LYS A 381 28.99 0.52 5.09
C LYS A 381 29.19 0.67 3.57
N ALA A 382 29.43 -0.41 2.85
CA ALA A 382 29.60 -0.36 1.39
C ALA A 382 28.35 0.22 0.70
N ILE A 383 27.16 -0.16 1.16
CA ILE A 383 25.88 0.40 0.67
C ILE A 383 25.78 1.89 1.00
N LEU A 384 26.07 2.30 2.24
CA LEU A 384 26.06 3.72 2.64
C LEU A 384 27.07 4.58 1.86
N ASP A 385 28.27 4.04 1.58
CA ASP A 385 29.28 4.70 0.75
C ASP A 385 28.79 4.82 -0.71
N ALA A 386 27.97 3.89 -1.20
CA ALA A 386 27.35 3.97 -2.53
C ALA A 386 26.23 5.04 -2.58
N TYR A 387 25.48 5.22 -1.49
CA TYR A 387 24.55 6.35 -1.37
C TYR A 387 25.27 7.69 -1.48
N ASP A 388 26.38 7.88 -0.75
CA ASP A 388 27.15 9.13 -0.81
C ASP A 388 27.63 9.41 -2.24
N GLN A 389 28.18 8.38 -2.89
CA GLN A 389 28.61 8.49 -4.29
C GLN A 389 27.47 8.82 -5.25
N ALA A 390 26.29 8.20 -5.08
CA ALA A 390 25.13 8.47 -5.93
C ALA A 390 24.55 9.87 -5.70
N MET A 391 24.57 10.35 -4.45
CA MET A 391 24.07 11.68 -4.09
C MET A 391 25.03 12.80 -4.53
N GLU A 392 26.34 12.58 -4.50
CA GLU A 392 27.35 13.53 -4.99
C GLU A 392 27.53 13.48 -6.52
N GLY A 393 27.31 12.32 -7.13
CA GLY A 393 27.56 12.06 -8.55
C GLY A 393 26.58 12.73 -9.51
N SER A 394 26.96 12.85 -10.79
CA SER A 394 26.10 13.38 -11.85
C SER A 394 25.22 12.34 -12.57
N GLU A 395 25.47 11.05 -12.34
CA GLU A 395 24.74 9.95 -12.98
C GLU A 395 23.30 9.79 -12.46
N THR A 396 23.07 10.18 -11.21
CA THR A 396 21.72 10.18 -10.61
C THR A 396 21.06 11.54 -10.91
N PRO A 397 19.88 11.58 -11.56
CA PRO A 397 19.15 12.82 -11.78
C PRO A 397 18.79 13.52 -10.46
N GLU A 398 18.83 14.85 -10.44
CA GLU A 398 18.55 15.63 -9.22
C GLU A 398 17.14 15.39 -8.66
N ALA A 399 16.18 15.15 -9.56
CA ALA A 399 14.82 14.76 -9.20
C ALA A 399 14.79 13.44 -8.42
N ALA A 400 15.56 12.43 -8.87
CA ALA A 400 15.66 11.13 -8.20
C ALA A 400 16.32 11.29 -6.83
N LYS A 401 17.43 12.05 -6.73
CA LYS A 401 18.07 12.34 -5.44
C LYS A 401 17.10 12.94 -4.44
N LYS A 402 16.33 13.94 -4.86
CA LYS A 402 15.32 14.61 -4.02
C LYS A 402 14.23 13.65 -3.54
N GLN A 403 13.78 12.71 -4.38
CA GLN A 403 12.78 11.71 -3.97
C GLN A 403 13.34 10.70 -2.99
N ASN A 404 14.51 10.14 -3.29
CA ASN A 404 15.17 9.18 -2.41
C ASN A 404 15.44 9.82 -1.04
N MET A 405 15.85 11.09 -1.01
CA MET A 405 16.03 11.84 0.25
C MET A 405 14.73 11.89 1.09
N LYS A 406 13.57 12.13 0.48
CA LYS A 406 12.28 12.13 1.21
C LYS A 406 11.94 10.78 1.81
N VAL A 407 12.20 9.68 1.10
CA VAL A 407 11.97 8.33 1.63
C VAL A 407 12.91 8.06 2.80
N ILE A 408 14.19 8.41 2.65
CA ILE A 408 15.20 8.27 3.69
C ILE A 408 14.80 9.08 4.93
N GLU A 409 14.40 10.34 4.77
CA GLU A 409 13.91 11.19 5.86
C GLU A 409 12.64 10.62 6.52
N ALA A 410 11.72 10.04 5.73
CA ALA A 410 10.54 9.40 6.26
C ALA A 410 10.89 8.20 7.15
N ARG A 411 11.78 7.31 6.73
CA ARG A 411 12.13 6.10 7.49
C ARG A 411 13.10 6.39 8.64
N TYR A 412 14.19 7.10 8.37
CA TYR A 412 15.31 7.29 9.30
C TYR A 412 15.26 8.62 10.06
N GLY A 413 14.37 9.54 9.67
CA GLY A 413 14.29 10.88 10.24
C GLY A 413 15.26 11.88 9.59
N SER A 414 16.42 11.42 9.13
CA SER A 414 17.32 12.17 8.24
C SER A 414 18.36 11.26 7.58
N TYR A 415 19.01 11.77 6.54
CA TYR A 415 20.14 11.09 5.89
C TYR A 415 21.30 10.82 6.85
N GLU A 416 21.61 11.78 7.73
CA GLU A 416 22.67 11.62 8.73
C GLU A 416 22.35 10.57 9.79
N GLN A 417 21.07 10.29 10.06
CA GLN A 417 20.71 9.18 10.93
C GLN A 417 20.85 7.84 10.22
N MET A 418 20.47 7.76 8.93
CA MET A 418 20.71 6.57 8.11
C MET A 418 22.21 6.24 8.02
N GLN A 419 23.06 7.25 7.84
CA GLN A 419 24.52 7.11 7.77
C GLN A 419 25.18 6.62 9.07
N LYS A 420 24.43 6.54 10.19
CA LYS A 420 24.91 5.95 11.45
C LYS A 420 24.59 4.47 11.59
N LEU A 421 23.89 3.87 10.63
CA LEU A 421 23.62 2.44 10.66
C LEU A 421 24.93 1.67 10.55
N GLU A 422 25.22 0.89 11.59
CA GLU A 422 26.27 -0.12 11.55
C GLU A 422 25.73 -1.45 11.02
N TRP A 423 24.48 -1.77 11.34
CA TRP A 423 23.77 -2.96 10.86
C TRP A 423 22.46 -2.54 10.22
N ALA A 424 22.05 -3.23 9.17
CA ALA A 424 20.73 -3.11 8.58
C ALA A 424 19.94 -4.42 8.72
N THR A 425 18.67 -4.32 9.06
CA THR A 425 17.72 -5.43 9.14
C THR A 425 16.84 -5.43 7.90
N MET A 426 16.68 -6.60 7.30
CA MET A 426 15.87 -6.83 6.10
C MET A 426 14.86 -7.92 6.37
N GLU A 427 13.63 -7.73 5.89
CA GLU A 427 12.71 -8.84 5.63
C GLU A 427 12.90 -9.27 4.17
N PHE A 428 12.97 -10.57 3.92
CA PHE A 428 13.19 -11.14 2.60
C PHE A 428 12.11 -12.17 2.29
N HIS A 429 11.48 -12.02 1.13
CA HIS A 429 10.33 -12.80 0.67
C HIS A 429 10.57 -13.26 -0.77
N ASP A 430 11.15 -14.45 -0.97
CA ASP A 430 11.46 -15.08 -2.29
C ASP A 430 12.26 -14.21 -3.29
N SER A 431 11.68 -13.12 -3.79
CA SER A 431 12.28 -12.15 -4.71
C SER A 431 12.21 -10.68 -4.23
N GLU A 432 11.53 -10.41 -3.12
CA GLU A 432 11.37 -9.05 -2.58
C GLU A 432 12.19 -8.87 -1.30
N SER A 433 12.84 -7.72 -1.18
CA SER A 433 13.54 -7.33 0.05
C SER A 433 12.98 -6.03 0.59
N LEU A 434 12.69 -6.01 1.90
CA LEU A 434 12.06 -4.89 2.58
C LEU A 434 13.00 -4.33 3.65
N PRO A 435 13.59 -3.15 3.44
CA PRO A 435 14.50 -2.54 4.40
C PRO A 435 13.77 -2.00 5.63
N CYS A 436 14.17 -2.50 6.79
CA CYS A 436 13.55 -2.16 8.07
C CYS A 436 14.39 -1.19 8.92
N GLY A 437 15.64 -0.91 8.52
CA GLY A 437 16.59 -0.12 9.30
C GLY A 437 17.24 -0.93 10.42
N THR A 438 17.19 -0.44 11.66
CA THR A 438 17.70 -1.18 12.83
C THR A 438 16.81 -2.36 13.21
N PHE A 439 17.33 -3.31 13.99
CA PHE A 439 16.53 -4.44 14.47
C PHE A 439 15.36 -3.97 15.37
N ARG A 440 15.57 -2.90 16.14
CA ARG A 440 14.49 -2.26 16.90
C ARG A 440 13.38 -1.70 16.00
N GLN A 441 13.73 -1.01 14.92
CA GLN A 441 12.74 -0.46 13.96
C GLN A 441 11.94 -1.59 13.30
N PHE A 442 12.60 -2.67 12.92
CA PHE A 442 11.95 -3.89 12.46
C PHE A 442 10.88 -4.41 13.45
N LEU A 443 11.19 -4.53 14.74
CA LEU A 443 10.19 -4.95 15.74
C LEU A 443 9.07 -3.93 15.95
N GLN A 444 9.37 -2.64 15.84
CA GLN A 444 8.37 -1.58 15.89
C GLN A 444 7.39 -1.69 14.72
N ASP A 445 7.90 -1.96 13.51
CA ASP A 445 7.09 -2.14 12.31
C ASP A 445 6.22 -3.40 12.40
N ARG A 446 6.78 -4.53 12.88
CA ARG A 446 5.98 -5.72 13.21
C ARG A 446 4.87 -5.42 14.21
N LEU A 447 5.17 -4.65 15.26
CA LEU A 447 4.16 -4.28 16.24
C LEU A 447 3.06 -3.44 15.59
N ARG A 448 3.42 -2.47 14.73
CA ARG A 448 2.45 -1.66 13.97
C ARG A 448 1.53 -2.55 13.13
N ARG A 449 2.09 -3.45 12.33
CA ARG A 449 1.32 -4.40 11.51
C ARG A 449 0.42 -5.30 12.37
N SER A 450 0.91 -5.75 13.54
CA SER A 450 0.11 -6.54 14.48
C SER A 450 -1.04 -5.78 15.14
N MET A 451 -1.02 -4.44 15.13
CA MET A 451 -2.15 -3.61 15.56
C MET A 451 -3.27 -3.59 14.50
N GLY A 452 -2.96 -3.85 13.24
CA GLY A 452 -3.92 -4.25 12.21
C GLY A 452 -4.49 -5.64 12.54
N GLY A 453 -5.69 -5.96 12.06
CA GLY A 453 -6.34 -7.24 12.37
C GLY A 453 -7.34 -7.64 11.28
N PRO A 454 -7.73 -8.92 11.24
CA PRO A 454 -8.79 -9.34 10.34
C PRO A 454 -10.05 -8.55 10.69
N TYR A 455 -10.71 -8.00 9.68
CA TYR A 455 -11.92 -7.22 9.87
C TYR A 455 -13.02 -8.14 10.41
N PRO A 456 -13.68 -7.78 11.53
CA PRO A 456 -14.99 -8.37 11.81
C PRO A 456 -15.87 -8.18 10.56
N GLU A 457 -16.63 -9.19 10.13
CA GLU A 457 -17.51 -9.06 8.95
C GLU A 457 -18.39 -7.79 9.04
N GLU A 458 -18.81 -7.44 10.24
CA GLU A 458 -19.61 -6.27 10.58
C GLU A 458 -18.96 -4.92 10.15
N LEU A 459 -17.63 -4.87 10.02
CA LEU A 459 -16.86 -3.66 9.68
C LEU A 459 -16.14 -3.74 8.32
N LYS A 460 -16.23 -4.89 7.61
CA LYS A 460 -15.64 -5.07 6.28
C LYS A 460 -16.08 -3.96 5.31
N LYS A 461 -17.30 -3.45 5.48
CA LYS A 461 -17.85 -2.35 4.68
C LYS A 461 -17.13 -1.01 4.89
N GLU A 462 -17.03 -0.55 6.14
CA GLU A 462 -16.39 0.72 6.49
C GLU A 462 -14.87 0.72 6.28
N ALA A 463 -14.26 -0.46 6.40
CA ALA A 463 -12.85 -0.67 6.10
C ALA A 463 -12.56 -0.70 4.59
N GLY A 464 -13.48 -1.25 3.80
CA GLY A 464 -13.31 -1.44 2.36
C GLY A 464 -13.54 -0.17 1.54
N SER A 465 -14.46 0.70 1.97
CA SER A 465 -14.79 1.94 1.26
C SER A 465 -15.25 3.08 2.18
N ILE A 466 -14.86 4.31 1.86
CA ILE A 466 -15.31 5.50 2.61
C ILE A 466 -16.81 5.75 2.50
N ALA A 467 -17.49 5.21 1.47
CA ALA A 467 -18.92 5.36 1.28
C ALA A 467 -19.70 4.92 2.52
N TYR A 468 -19.30 3.78 3.09
CA TYR A 468 -19.95 3.21 4.27
C TYR A 468 -19.65 3.97 5.56
N SER A 469 -18.47 4.58 5.66
CA SER A 469 -18.11 5.47 6.77
C SER A 469 -18.92 6.78 6.77
N CYS A 470 -19.50 7.14 5.61
CA CYS A 470 -20.23 8.38 5.41
C CYS A 470 -21.73 8.18 5.21
N MET A 471 -22.31 7.01 5.53
CA MET A 471 -23.76 6.82 5.37
C MET A 471 -24.58 7.81 6.22
N ALA A 472 -25.74 8.20 5.68
CA ALA A 472 -26.77 8.88 6.45
C ALA A 472 -27.24 8.00 7.62
N GLU A 473 -27.51 8.60 8.77
CA GLU A 473 -28.12 7.87 9.88
C GLU A 473 -29.52 7.42 9.46
N SER A 474 -29.85 6.14 9.69
CA SER A 474 -31.17 5.60 9.39
C SER A 474 -32.22 6.42 10.15
N SER A 475 -33.13 7.06 9.42
CA SER A 475 -34.25 7.83 10.01
C SER A 475 -35.30 6.93 10.62
#